data_AF-A0A9E1NZA0-F1
#
_entry.id   AF-A0A9E1NZA0-F1
#
_cell.length_a   1.000
_cell.length_b   1.000
_cell.length_c   1.000
_cell.angle_alpha   90.00
_cell.angle_beta   90.00
_cell.angle_gamma   90.00
#
_symmetry.space_group_name_H-M   'P 1'
#
loop_
_entity.id
_entity.type
_entity.pdbx_description
1 polymer ?
#
loop_
_entity_poly.entity_id
_entity_poly.type
_entity_poly.pdbx_seq_one_letter_code
_entity_poly.pdbx_strand_id
1 'polypeptide(L)' 'MGKLADLTVLEHNLFEIPGDAIAETKVDLTLVGGKVVFRRTEGE' A
#
# COMPACT_ATOMS: atom_id res chain seq x y z
N MET A 1 16.33 6.42 -16.44
CA MET A 1 16.00 6.59 -15.01
C MET A 1 15.00 7.73 -14.92
N GLY A 2 13.78 7.52 -14.43
CA GLY A 2 12.77 8.60 -14.37
C GLY A 2 11.32 8.14 -14.48
N LYS A 3 10.83 7.43 -13.46
CA LYS A 3 9.38 7.27 -13.23
C LYS A 3 9.03 8.13 -12.01
N LEU A 4 7.87 8.78 -12.02
CA LEU A 4 7.33 9.36 -10.80
C LEU A 4 7.15 8.22 -9.80
N ALA A 5 7.67 8.39 -8.58
CA ALA A 5 7.62 7.38 -7.54
C ALA A 5 6.23 7.36 -6.91
N ASP A 6 5.26 6.90 -7.70
CA ASP A 6 3.87 6.71 -7.33
C ASP A 6 3.69 5.23 -7.01
N LEU A 7 3.54 4.88 -5.73
CA LEU A 7 3.34 3.51 -5.29
C LEU A 7 2.56 3.44 -3.98
N THR A 8 1.94 2.28 -3.76
CA THR A 8 1.25 1.94 -2.52
C THR A 8 1.80 0.62 -1.99
N VAL A 9 2.03 0.56 -0.68
CA VAL A 9 2.39 -0.67 0.06
C VAL A 9 1.15 -1.17 0.77
N LEU A 10 0.91 -2.47 0.65
CA LEU A 10 -0.24 -3.17 1.22
C LEU A 10 0.23 -4.12 2.33
N GLU A 11 -0.62 -4.34 3.33
CA GLU A 11 -0.35 -5.24 4.46
C GLU A 11 -0.13 -6.69 4.02
N HIS A 12 -0.77 -7.11 2.93
CA HIS A 12 -0.70 -8.47 2.41
C HIS A 12 -0.23 -8.50 0.94
N ASN A 13 0.43 -9.60 0.57
CA ASN A 13 0.62 -9.96 -0.83
C ASN A 13 -0.71 -10.45 -1.40
N LEU A 14 -1.33 -9.65 -2.28
CA LEU A 14 -2.63 -9.97 -2.88
C LEU A 14 -2.64 -11.27 -3.70
N PHE A 15 -1.47 -11.76 -4.14
CA PHE A 15 -1.37 -13.01 -4.91
C PHE A 15 -1.34 -14.26 -4.02
N GLU A 16 -1.19 -14.10 -2.71
CA GLU A 16 -1.08 -15.20 -1.75
C GLU A 16 -2.31 -15.32 -0.85
N ILE A 17 -3.29 -14.42 -1.00
CA ILE A 17 -4.54 -14.42 -0.22
C ILE A 17 -5.76 -14.75 -1.10
N PRO A 18 -6.85 -15.27 -0.50
CA PRO A 18 -8.14 -15.41 -1.18
C PRO A 18 -8.66 -14.08 -1.76
N GLY A 19 -9.37 -14.15 -2.89
CA GLY A 19 -9.85 -12.97 -3.60
C GLY A 19 -10.86 -12.13 -2.81
N ASP A 20 -11.67 -12.78 -1.96
CA ASP A 20 -12.60 -12.13 -1.03
C ASP A 20 -11.87 -11.34 0.07
N ALA A 21 -10.69 -11.79 0.50
CA ALA A 21 -9.86 -11.09 1.49
C ALA A 21 -9.13 -9.85 0.93
N ILE A 22 -9.09 -9.64 -0.39
CA ILE A 22 -8.45 -8.46 -1.00
C ILE A 22 -9.14 -7.17 -0.52
N ALA A 23 -10.46 -7.18 -0.38
CA ALA A 23 -11.24 -6.01 0.05
C ALA A 23 -10.95 -5.59 1.50
N GLU A 24 -10.42 -6.51 2.31
CA GLU A 24 -10.09 -6.27 3.72
C GLU A 24 -8.62 -5.86 3.90
N THR A 25 -7.79 -5.99 2.86
CA THR A 25 -6.36 -5.65 2.93
C THR A 25 -6.18 -4.15 3.16
N LYS A 26 -5.43 -3.81 4.20
CA LYS A 26 -5.16 -2.42 4.55
C LYS A 26 -3.95 -1.88 3.79
N VAL A 27 -3.96 -0.57 3.56
CA VAL A 27 -2.82 0.17 3.01
C VAL A 27 -1.88 0.55 4.16
N ASP A 28 -0.58 0.34 3.98
CA ASP A 28 0.46 0.74 4.94
C ASP A 28 1.07 2.09 4.60
N LEU A 29 1.30 2.34 3.30
CA LEU A 29 2.03 3.51 2.81
C LEU A 29 1.55 3.88 1.42
N THR A 30 1.37 5.18 1.17
CA THR A 30 1.21 5.70 -0.19
C THR A 30 2.22 6.81 -0.44
N LEU A 31 2.92 6.70 -1.56
CA LEU A 31 3.86 7.69 -2.09
C LEU A 31 3.29 8.25 -3.39
N VAL A 32 3.32 9.59 -3.54
CA VAL A 32 2.99 10.28 -4.79
C VAL A 32 4.11 11.27 -5.10
N GLY A 33 4.74 11.15 -6.27
CA GLY A 33 5.90 11.93 -6.65
C GLY A 33 7.08 11.78 -5.67
N GLY A 34 7.20 10.62 -5.01
CA GLY A 34 8.21 10.37 -3.98
C GLY A 34 7.92 11.00 -2.61
N LYS A 35 6.75 11.61 -2.40
CA LYS A 35 6.32 12.16 -1.11
C LYS A 35 5.34 11.22 -0.44
N VAL A 36 5.53 10.98 0.86
CA VAL A 36 4.58 10.21 1.68
C VAL A 36 3.31 11.05 1.85
N VAL A 37 2.18 10.54 1.34
CA VAL A 37 0.86 11.19 1.50
C VAL A 37 -0.04 10.44 2.46
N PHE A 38 0.26 9.17 2.72
CA PHE A 38 -0.42 8.35 3.70
C PHE A 38 0.56 7.38 4.34
N ARG A 39 0.44 7.19 5.65
CA ARG A 39 1.16 6.16 6.41
C ARG A 39 0.26 5.70 7.55
N ARG A 40 0.02 4.40 7.65
CA ARG A 40 -0.68 3.80 8.77
C ARG A 40 0.17 3.95 10.03
N THR A 41 -0.38 4.50 11.11
CA THR A 41 0.27 4.54 12.42
C THR A 41 0.15 3.18 13.10
N GLU A 42 1.22 2.66 13.68
CA GLU A 42 1.16 1.41 14.44
C GLU A 42 0.18 1.56 15.62
N GLY A 43 -0.87 0.73 15.67
CA GLY A 43 -1.79 0.66 16.80
C GLY A 43 -3.31 0.64 16.52
N GLU A 44 -3.76 0.50 15.27
CA GLU A 44 -5.20 0.29 14.92
C GLU A 44 -5.59 -1.18 14.75
#